data_AF-A0A257DEG8-F1
#
_entry.id   AF-A0A257DEG8-F1
#
_cell.length_a   1.000
_cell.length_b   1.000
_cell.length_c   1.000
_cell.angle_alpha   90.00
_cell.angle_beta   90.00
_cell.angle_gamma   90.00
#
_symmetry.space_group_name_H-M   'P 1'
#
loop_
_entity.id
_entity.type
_entity.pdbx_description
1 polymer ?
#
loop_
_entity_poly.entity_id
_entity_poly.type
_entity_poly.pdbx_seq_one_letter_code
_entity_poly.pdbx_strand_id
1 'polypeptide(L)'
;MVFAHFFLRPSVAQLEAPVRLRLMHDVLARFFQAVLVASLLTLTTGVWMLGRVAKQVVQSGGNFDMPLAWTVMAALGVAMVAIFMHIRFALFKKLDRAVAASDWGAGGAVLTQIRTWVSVNLGLGVLVMLVTLMRWTN
;
A
#
# COMPACT_ATOMS: atom_id res chain seq x y z
N MET A 1 -4.78 -8.72 -2.37
CA MET A 1 -5.89 -8.62 -1.40
C MET A 1 -7.11 -9.46 -1.78
N VAL A 2 -7.33 -9.72 -3.08
CA VAL A 2 -8.31 -10.72 -3.53
C VAL A 2 -8.08 -12.07 -2.83
N PHE A 3 -6.84 -12.59 -2.81
CA PHE A 3 -6.52 -13.81 -2.06
C PHE A 3 -6.93 -13.78 -0.58
N ALA A 4 -6.51 -12.73 0.15
CA ALA A 4 -6.83 -12.57 1.56
C ALA A 4 -8.35 -12.45 1.82
N HIS A 5 -9.07 -11.80 0.92
CA HIS A 5 -10.51 -11.54 1.06
C HIS A 5 -11.37 -12.75 0.68
N PHE A 6 -11.06 -13.42 -0.43
CA PHE A 6 -11.88 -14.47 -1.01
C PHE A 6 -11.45 -15.89 -0.61
N PHE A 7 -10.17 -16.12 -0.30
CA PHE A 7 -9.64 -17.47 -0.07
C PHE A 7 -9.18 -17.66 1.37
N LEU A 8 -8.43 -16.69 1.91
CA LEU A 8 -7.90 -16.80 3.27
C LEU A 8 -9.01 -16.64 4.32
N ARG A 9 -9.88 -15.63 4.18
CA ARG A 9 -10.97 -15.33 5.13
C ARG A 9 -11.92 -16.49 5.43
N PRO A 10 -12.52 -17.20 4.44
CA PRO A 10 -13.39 -18.33 4.74
C PRO A 10 -12.64 -19.49 5.41
N SER A 11 -11.38 -19.69 5.04
CA SER A 11 -10.53 -20.75 5.61
C SER A 11 -10.16 -20.45 7.07
N VAL A 12 -9.84 -19.20 7.41
CA VAL A 12 -9.53 -18.83 8.80
C VAL A 12 -10.76 -18.62 9.68
N ALA A 13 -11.97 -18.51 9.13
CA ALA A 13 -13.19 -18.39 9.92
C ALA A 13 -13.48 -19.65 10.76
N GLN A 14 -12.97 -20.80 10.34
CA GLN A 14 -13.12 -22.09 11.02
C GLN A 14 -12.18 -22.25 12.23
N LEU A 15 -11.17 -21.38 12.35
CA LEU A 15 -10.20 -21.40 13.45
C LEU A 15 -10.72 -20.60 14.65
N GLU A 16 -10.32 -21.04 15.84
CA GLU A 16 -10.56 -20.32 17.09
C GLU A 16 -10.02 -18.89 17.02
N ALA A 17 -10.72 -17.96 17.67
CA ALA A 17 -10.37 -16.54 17.69
C ALA A 17 -8.87 -16.24 17.96
N PRO A 18 -8.21 -16.84 18.98
CA PRO A 18 -6.79 -16.59 19.25
C PRO A 18 -5.85 -17.08 18.15
N VAL A 19 -6.08 -18.30 17.65
CA VAL A 19 -5.24 -18.91 16.61
C VAL A 19 -5.38 -18.14 15.29
N ARG A 20 -6.61 -17.78 14.92
CA ARG A 20 -6.91 -16.93 13.77
C ARG A 20 -6.18 -15.60 13.83
N LEU A 21 -6.21 -14.92 14.98
CA LEU A 21 -5.63 -13.59 15.11
C LEU A 21 -4.10 -13.63 15.02
N ARG A 22 -3.46 -14.62 15.66
CA ARG A 22 -2.00 -14.84 15.57
C ARG A 22 -1.55 -15.17 14.16
N LEU A 23 -2.28 -16.05 13.47
CA LEU A 23 -1.97 -16.38 12.07
C LEU A 23 -2.07 -15.13 11.17
N MET A 24 -3.12 -14.32 11.33
CA MET A 24 -3.26 -13.09 10.57
C MET A 24 -2.16 -12.08 10.88
N HIS A 25 -1.75 -11.96 12.14
CA HIS A 25 -0.63 -11.13 12.54
C HIS A 25 0.65 -11.52 11.80
N ASP A 26 1.02 -12.80 11.81
CA ASP A 26 2.26 -13.28 11.20
C ASP A 26 2.26 -13.17 9.67
N VAL A 27 1.12 -13.46 9.04
CA VAL A 27 0.94 -13.27 7.60
C VAL A 27 1.07 -11.80 7.22
N LEU A 28 0.42 -10.90 7.97
CA LEU A 28 0.51 -9.46 7.73
C LEU A 28 1.92 -8.92 7.98
N ALA A 29 2.65 -9.45 8.97
CA ALA A 29 4.04 -9.08 9.25
C ALA A 29 4.92 -9.30 8.01
N ARG A 30 4.88 -10.52 7.45
CA ARG A 30 5.67 -10.90 6.27
C ARG A 30 5.22 -10.14 5.03
N PHE A 31 3.91 -10.03 4.82
CA PHE A 31 3.35 -9.31 3.69
C PHE A 31 3.74 -7.83 3.71
N PHE A 32 3.62 -7.16 4.85
CA PHE A 32 4.00 -5.75 4.96
C PHE A 32 5.50 -5.53 4.82
N GLN A 33 6.36 -6.46 5.25
CA GLN A 33 7.80 -6.35 4.96
C GLN A 33 8.07 -6.40 3.45
N ALA A 34 7.47 -7.34 2.73
CA ALA A 34 7.60 -7.41 1.27
C ALA A 34 7.06 -6.15 0.57
N VAL A 35 5.90 -5.65 1.00
CA VAL A 35 5.31 -4.42 0.45
C VAL A 35 6.17 -3.21 0.74
N LEU A 36 6.78 -3.11 1.93
CA LEU A 36 7.69 -2.02 2.27
C LEU A 36 8.90 -1.99 1.33
N VAL A 37 9.54 -3.14 1.11
CA VAL A 37 10.66 -3.27 0.16
C VAL A 37 10.22 -2.88 -1.26
N ALA A 38 9.08 -3.40 -1.73
CA ALA A 38 8.55 -3.06 -3.05
C ALA A 38 8.21 -1.56 -3.18
N SER A 39 7.66 -0.95 -2.13
CA SER A 39 7.31 0.48 -2.09
C SER A 39 8.56 1.36 -2.15
N LEU A 40 9.59 1.01 -1.38
CA LEU A 40 10.87 1.71 -1.41
C LEU A 40 11.54 1.59 -2.78
N LEU A 41 11.58 0.39 -3.37
CA LEU A 41 12.11 0.18 -4.72
C LEU A 41 11.34 0.98 -5.77
N THR A 42 10.01 1.03 -5.67
CA THR A 42 9.18 1.80 -6.61
C THR A 42 9.42 3.30 -6.49
N LEU A 43 9.55 3.83 -5.26
CA LEU A 43 9.83 5.26 -5.06
C LEU A 43 11.24 5.63 -5.53
N THR A 44 12.26 4.84 -5.17
CA THR A 44 13.64 5.12 -5.57
C THR A 44 13.79 5.07 -7.08
N THR A 45 13.21 4.06 -7.73
CA THR A 45 13.23 3.95 -9.20
C THR A 45 12.42 5.06 -9.88
N GLY A 46 11.25 5.42 -9.34
CA GLY A 46 10.41 6.51 -9.87
C GLY A 46 11.10 7.87 -9.80
N VAL A 47 11.68 8.23 -8.64
CA VAL A 47 12.44 9.48 -8.46
C VAL A 47 13.68 9.50 -9.34
N TRP A 48 14.40 8.38 -9.44
CA TRP A 48 15.58 8.27 -10.30
C TRP A 48 15.24 8.48 -11.78
N MET A 49 14.13 7.90 -12.26
CA MET A 49 13.64 8.08 -13.62
C MET A 49 13.25 9.53 -13.91
N LEU A 50 12.50 10.17 -13.00
CA LEU A 50 12.15 11.59 -13.12
C LEU A 50 13.40 12.48 -13.17
N GLY A 51 14.39 12.22 -12.31
CA GLY A 51 15.66 12.95 -12.30
C GLY A 51 16.48 12.76 -13.59
N ARG A 52 16.50 11.55 -14.15
CA ARG A 52 17.15 11.26 -15.44
C ARG A 52 16.51 12.01 -16.60
N VAL A 53 15.18 12.03 -16.67
CA VAL A 53 14.43 12.74 -17.73
C VAL A 53 14.62 14.24 -17.57
N ALA A 54 14.46 14.79 -16.36
CA ALA A 54 14.69 16.21 -16.10
C ALA A 54 16.12 16.63 -16.51
N LYS A 55 17.13 15.82 -16.17
CA LYS A 55 18.53 16.08 -16.57
C LYS A 55 18.72 16.05 -18.08
N GLN A 56 18.10 15.11 -18.80
CA GLN A 56 18.14 15.07 -20.27
C GLN A 56 17.49 16.31 -20.90
N VAL A 57 16.34 16.75 -20.40
CA VAL A 57 15.61 17.92 -20.95
C VAL A 57 16.39 19.21 -20.73
N VAL A 58 16.94 19.42 -19.53
CA VAL A 58 17.78 20.58 -19.22
C VAL A 58 19.05 20.59 -20.07
N GLN A 59 19.68 19.42 -20.30
CA GLN A 59 20.86 19.31 -21.16
C GLN A 59 20.56 19.59 -22.64
N SER A 60 19.33 19.36 -23.10
CA SER A 60 18.87 19.71 -24.45
C SER A 60 18.45 21.18 -24.61
N GLY A 61 18.56 22.00 -23.56
CA GLY A 61 18.17 23.41 -23.58
C GLY A 61 16.66 23.67 -23.51
N GLY A 62 15.86 22.64 -23.21
CA GLY A 62 14.41 22.72 -23.05
C GLY A 62 14.00 23.02 -21.60
N ASN A 63 12.84 23.64 -21.41
CA ASN A 63 12.22 23.77 -20.09
C ASN A 63 11.47 22.47 -19.76
N PHE A 64 11.78 21.83 -18.64
CA PHE A 64 11.08 20.61 -18.23
C PHE A 64 9.70 20.99 -17.67
N ASP A 65 8.69 20.93 -18.53
CA ASP A 65 7.30 21.10 -18.10
C ASP A 65 6.72 19.71 -17.79
N MET A 66 6.54 19.43 -16.50
CA MET A 66 6.03 18.12 -16.05
C MET A 66 4.53 18.03 -16.41
N PRO A 67 4.09 17.06 -17.24
CA PRO A 67 2.69 16.90 -17.57
C PRO A 67 1.85 16.75 -16.31
N LEU A 68 0.70 17.43 -16.26
CA LEU A 68 -0.19 17.39 -15.08
C LEU A 68 -0.57 15.95 -14.69
N ALA A 69 -0.70 15.06 -15.67
CA ALA A 69 -0.90 13.62 -15.47
C ALA A 69 0.24 12.96 -14.66
N TRP A 70 1.50 13.28 -14.94
CA TRP A 70 2.65 12.72 -14.22
C TRP A 70 2.71 13.24 -12.78
N THR A 71 2.41 14.52 -12.56
CA THR A 71 2.30 15.11 -11.23
C THR A 71 1.20 14.44 -10.41
N VAL A 72 0.02 14.23 -11.01
CA VAL A 72 -1.11 13.53 -10.36
C VAL A 72 -0.73 12.09 -10.03
N MET A 73 -0.11 11.36 -10.96
CA MET A 73 0.35 9.98 -10.71
C MET A 73 1.39 9.91 -9.59
N ALA A 74 2.37 10.81 -9.58
CA ALA A 74 3.39 10.88 -8.55
C ALA A 74 2.78 11.21 -7.19
N ALA A 75 1.88 12.20 -7.13
CA ALA A 75 1.17 12.57 -5.90
C ALA A 75 0.33 11.40 -5.35
N LEU A 76 -0.40 10.68 -6.22
CA LEU A 76 -1.15 9.49 -5.84
C LEU A 76 -0.23 8.37 -5.35
N GLY A 77 0.89 8.11 -6.02
CA GLY A 77 1.88 7.13 -5.58
C GLY A 77 2.46 7.44 -4.20
N VAL A 78 2.80 8.71 -3.95
CA VAL A 78 3.26 9.17 -2.62
C VAL A 78 2.16 9.01 -1.57
N ALA A 79 0.91 9.37 -1.90
CA ALA A 79 -0.22 9.21 -1.00
C ALA A 79 -0.46 7.73 -0.64
N MET A 80 -0.35 6.81 -1.62
CA MET A 80 -0.46 5.37 -1.39
C MET A 80 0.62 4.86 -0.44
N VAL A 81 1.88 5.31 -0.60
CA VAL A 81 2.96 4.95 0.32
C VAL A 81 2.71 5.53 1.71
N ALA A 82 2.24 6.77 1.81
CA ALA A 82 1.92 7.38 3.10
C ALA A 82 0.83 6.61 3.85
N ILE A 83 -0.23 6.19 3.15
CA ILE A 83 -1.29 5.31 3.69
C ILE A 83 -0.68 4.00 4.17
N PHE A 84 0.15 3.35 3.34
CA PHE A 84 0.81 2.10 3.71
C PHE A 84 1.69 2.26 4.96
N MET A 85 2.46 3.34 5.06
CA MET A 85 3.27 3.66 6.22
C MET A 85 2.40 3.85 7.46
N HIS A 86 1.27 4.54 7.37
CA HIS A 86 0.32 4.67 8.47
C HIS A 86 -0.21 3.30 8.95
N ILE A 87 -0.57 2.41 8.01
CA ILE A 87 -1.00 1.04 8.33
C ILE A 87 0.11 0.28 9.06
N ARG A 88 1.34 0.35 8.56
CA ARG A 88 2.48 -0.40 9.08
C ARG A 88 2.97 0.09 10.45
N PHE A 89 2.99 1.40 10.66
CA PHE A 89 3.57 1.99 11.87
C PHE A 89 2.55 2.28 12.96
N ALA A 90 1.29 2.55 12.62
CA ALA A 90 0.24 2.81 13.61
C ALA A 90 -0.64 1.57 13.86
N LEU A 91 -1.30 1.06 12.81
CA LEU A 91 -2.29 -0.02 12.96
C LEU A 91 -1.64 -1.36 13.29
N PHE A 92 -0.55 -1.73 12.61
CA PHE A 92 0.12 -3.00 12.87
C PHE A 92 0.73 -3.06 14.28
N LYS A 93 1.29 -1.94 14.78
CA LYS A 93 1.74 -1.86 16.19
C LYS A 93 0.60 -2.02 17.19
N LYS A 94 -0.59 -1.48 16.88
CA LYS A 94 -1.79 -1.70 17.71
C LYS A 94 -2.23 -3.16 17.69
N LEU A 95 -2.15 -3.83 16.54
CA LEU A 95 -2.47 -5.25 16.42
C LEU A 95 -1.49 -6.10 17.24
N ASP A 96 -0.19 -5.85 17.11
CA ASP A 96 0.87 -6.54 17.84
C ASP A 96 0.67 -6.39 19.37
N ARG A 97 0.38 -5.17 19.84
CA ARG A 97 0.04 -4.92 21.26
C ARG A 97 -1.20 -5.69 21.72
N ALA A 98 -2.26 -5.72 20.91
CA ALA A 98 -3.49 -6.45 21.25
C ALA A 98 -3.25 -7.97 21.32
N VAL A 99 -2.44 -8.51 20.40
CA VAL A 99 -2.05 -9.94 20.40
C VAL A 99 -1.18 -10.26 21.63
N ALA A 100 -0.22 -9.40 21.97
CA ALA A 100 0.63 -9.56 23.16
C ALA A 100 -0.19 -9.50 24.47
N ALA A 101 -1.20 -8.64 24.52
CA ALA A 101 -2.13 -8.54 25.66
C ALA A 101 -3.22 -9.63 25.67
N SER A 102 -3.25 -10.52 24.66
CA SER A 102 -4.34 -11.49 24.46
C SER A 102 -5.74 -10.86 24.38
N ASP A 103 -5.82 -9.59 23.95
CA ASP A 103 -7.07 -8.87 23.72
C ASP A 103 -7.57 -9.12 22.30
N TRP A 104 -8.27 -10.24 22.14
CA TRP A 104 -8.79 -10.70 20.85
C TRP A 104 -9.89 -9.77 20.28
N GLY A 105 -10.62 -9.07 21.15
CA GLY A 105 -11.66 -8.12 20.77
C GLY A 105 -11.06 -6.87 20.12
N ALA A 106 -10.12 -6.22 20.80
CA ALA A 106 -9.39 -5.07 20.25
C ALA A 106 -8.59 -5.46 19.00
N GLY A 107 -7.95 -6.63 19.01
CA GLY A 107 -7.19 -7.14 17.87
C GLY A 107 -8.04 -7.35 16.62
N GLY A 108 -9.25 -7.89 16.78
CA GLY A 108 -10.21 -8.04 15.67
C GLY A 108 -10.68 -6.71 15.08
N ALA A 109 -10.90 -5.69 15.93
CA ALA A 109 -11.26 -4.35 15.49
C ALA A 109 -10.13 -3.69 14.68
N VAL A 110 -8.88 -3.78 15.16
CA VAL A 110 -7.70 -3.28 14.45
C VAL A 110 -7.51 -4.00 13.11
N LEU A 111 -7.69 -5.32 13.07
CA LEU A 111 -7.60 -6.10 11.84
C LEU A 111 -8.62 -5.64 10.78
N THR A 112 -9.82 -5.25 11.22
CA THR A 112 -10.85 -4.70 10.34
C THR A 112 -10.44 -3.32 9.80
N GLN A 113 -9.87 -2.45 10.64
CA GLN A 113 -9.34 -1.16 10.19
C GLN A 113 -8.19 -1.32 9.19
N ILE A 114 -7.25 -2.24 9.45
CA ILE A 114 -6.16 -2.57 8.52
C ILE A 114 -6.74 -2.94 7.16
N ARG A 115 -7.77 -3.80 7.14
CA ARG A 115 -8.41 -4.23 5.89
C ARG A 115 -9.01 -3.06 5.13
N THR A 116 -9.74 -2.17 5.79
CA THR A 116 -10.35 -1.01 5.14
C THR A 116 -9.29 -0.13 4.47
N TRP A 117 -8.23 0.21 5.19
CA TRP A 117 -7.16 1.04 4.64
C TRP A 117 -6.41 0.37 3.49
N VAL A 118 -6.19 -0.93 3.59
CA VAL A 118 -5.59 -1.71 2.51
C VAL A 118 -6.50 -1.75 1.28
N SER A 119 -7.82 -1.87 1.44
CA SER A 119 -8.78 -1.80 0.34
C SER A 119 -8.82 -0.42 -0.31
N VAL A 120 -8.77 0.65 0.49
CA VAL A 120 -8.66 2.02 -0.03
C VAL A 120 -7.37 2.18 -0.84
N ASN A 121 -6.24 1.71 -0.33
CA ASN A 121 -4.97 1.77 -1.04
C ASN A 121 -4.99 0.97 -2.35
N LEU A 122 -5.66 -0.20 -2.36
CA LEU A 122 -5.87 -0.96 -3.58
C LEU A 122 -6.74 -0.20 -4.58
N GLY A 123 -7.82 0.44 -4.13
CA GLY A 123 -8.69 1.28 -4.95
C GLY A 123 -7.94 2.45 -5.58
N LEU A 124 -7.04 3.10 -4.83
CA LEU A 124 -6.14 4.13 -5.36
C LEU A 124 -5.22 3.56 -6.44
N GLY A 125 -4.66 2.37 -6.24
CA GLY A 125 -3.84 1.69 -7.25
C GLY A 125 -4.60 1.40 -8.55
N VAL A 126 -5.85 0.94 -8.44
CA VAL A 126 -6.74 0.74 -9.61
C VAL A 126 -7.05 2.08 -10.27
N LEU A 127 -7.30 3.14 -9.50
CA LEU A 127 -7.54 4.48 -10.03
C LEU A 127 -6.33 5.00 -10.81
N VAL A 128 -5.11 4.84 -10.29
CA VAL A 128 -3.87 5.18 -11.01
C VAL A 128 -3.75 4.36 -12.30
N MET A 129 -4.07 3.07 -12.27
CA MET A 129 -4.08 2.23 -13.47
C MET A 129 -5.12 2.70 -14.50
N LEU A 130 -6.31 3.11 -14.08
CA LEU A 130 -7.33 3.64 -14.97
C LEU A 130 -6.91 4.99 -15.57
N VAL A 131 -6.35 5.90 -14.76
CA VAL A 131 -5.84 7.20 -15.23
C VAL A 131 -4.71 7.03 -16.24
N THR A 132 -3.83 6.05 -16.04
CA THR A 132 -2.75 5.74 -16.98
C THR A 132 -3.24 5.07 -18.27
N LEU A 133 -4.23 4.19 -18.16
CA LEU A 133 -4.77 3.45 -19.31
C LEU A 133 -5.72 4.31 -20.15
N MET A 134 -6.51 5.16 -19.51
CA MET A 134 -7.28 6.24 -20.14
C MET A 134 -6.35 7.38 -20.55
N ARG A 135 -5.24 7.06 -21.26
CA ARG A 135 -4.42 8.01 -22.00
C ARG A 135 -5.39 9.00 -22.62
N TRP A 136 -5.34 10.25 -22.13
CA TRP A 136 -6.09 11.37 -22.67
C TRP A 136 -5.94 11.31 -24.19
N THR A 137 -6.96 10.80 -24.87
CA THR A 137 -7.06 10.89 -26.32
C THR A 137 -7.35 12.36 -26.60
N ASN A 138 -6.36 13.00 -27.23
CA ASN A 138 -6.29 14.36 -27.76
C ASN A 138 -5.62 15.39 -26.86
#